data_AF-A0A819B0R0-F1
#
_entry.id   AF-A0A819B0R0-F1
#
_cell.length_a   1.000
_cell.length_b   1.000
_cell.length_c   1.000
_cell.angle_alpha   90.00
_cell.angle_beta   90.00
_cell.angle_gamma   90.00
#
_symmetry.space_group_name_H-M   'P 1'
#
loop_
_entity.id
_entity.type
_entity.pdbx_description
1 polymer ?
#
loop_
_entity_poly.entity_id
_entity_poly.type
_entity_poly.pdbx_seq_one_letter_code
_entity_poly.pdbx_strand_id
1 'polypeptide(L)'
;MPYGDGILESPADRYGKTTLCMRNAKRVFKCAAYMVYFVGVLVFAVASKGSFLLMTQSLGNRLQEKQYASRWSLMLVATICVPYVFLFLEALAKSLFRNRRGPVFTDLITIFLLESIHTFGVCLLVFRVLPSCDVIRGLLLMNAVCTIPAFCKLTLSKSNSRPMLRFLTLFIDLAAFVAQCSVYFVVTSTQYTAFLTKPLVTTTTPATSMDEPSSFDSLDSINTALSNSIKSSTDTLEQVRLRFGWEAPIALFCVSIVWWENYVDRDIKLGKLNIPLGTYKRHLQSVRSKANIGASIWKIALTVAFSFLLLPREHFDNVFVSFVNNPTGNIPIESSIHSGSDLNNFEGGSNQYDMNNNDLPVRHKRQMPFPGDDNNTIMGKIGNSDQMSLFPGGDDDPGAADPFNYQPDREKTIDDYWHSIGPFVPMIIHFFSTGLCYYFSKSACKMQMQRMAFAVPLTLATPVTLAIMIALCQWKTDQIVFIREIMYWECSENFATPRITWHIIIGLSLWYLSQLWITSHIWFPENKRLATTETLFVLPQYDSSLIEQSLLMNRRRNEPEHQKNKLEEHFEDLDIIDGMAAFCK
;
A
#
# COMPACT_ATOMS: atom_id res chain seq x y z
N MET A 1 8.64 -64.26 53.22
CA MET A 1 9.58 -63.13 53.00
C MET A 1 10.23 -63.31 51.63
N PRO A 2 10.44 -62.26 50.82
CA PRO A 2 9.72 -60.98 50.67
C PRO A 2 9.05 -60.89 49.27
N TYR A 3 7.82 -60.37 49.14
CA TYR A 3 7.49 -59.02 48.65
C TYR A 3 8.44 -58.43 47.59
N GLY A 4 8.00 -58.42 46.34
CA GLY A 4 8.56 -57.59 45.27
C GLY A 4 7.41 -56.86 44.57
N ASP A 5 7.17 -55.61 44.96
CA ASP A 5 6.23 -54.71 44.30
C ASP A 5 6.69 -54.43 42.87
N GLY A 6 6.21 -55.26 41.94
CA GLY A 6 6.34 -55.02 40.51
C GLY A 6 5.39 -53.92 40.07
N ILE A 7 5.73 -52.66 40.38
CA ILE A 7 5.11 -51.51 39.72
C ILE A 7 5.46 -51.65 38.24
N LEU A 8 4.48 -52.05 37.45
CA LEU A 8 4.52 -51.99 35.99
C LEU A 8 4.63 -50.51 35.60
N GLU A 9 5.86 -50.03 35.44
CA GLU A 9 6.13 -48.72 34.85
C GLU A 9 5.49 -48.65 33.46
N SER A 10 4.56 -47.72 33.29
CA SER A 10 4.00 -47.37 31.99
C SER A 10 5.13 -47.00 31.02
N PRO A 11 5.06 -47.35 29.71
CA PRO A 11 6.07 -46.98 28.71
C PRO A 11 6.38 -45.48 28.64
N ALA A 12 5.50 -44.62 29.18
CA ALA A 12 5.69 -43.19 29.31
C ALA A 12 6.81 -42.79 30.30
N ASP A 13 7.04 -43.57 31.37
CA ASP A 13 8.06 -43.24 32.39
C ASP A 13 9.49 -43.58 31.94
N ARG A 14 9.64 -44.48 30.95
CA ARG A 14 10.96 -44.83 30.37
C ARG A 14 11.59 -43.68 29.56
N TYR A 15 10.80 -42.68 29.15
CA TYR A 15 11.26 -41.45 28.50
C TYR A 15 11.45 -40.27 29.49
N GLY A 16 11.27 -40.50 30.79
CA GLY A 16 11.17 -39.46 31.83
C GLY A 16 12.48 -38.82 32.29
N LYS A 17 13.65 -39.40 31.99
CA LYS A 17 14.96 -38.77 32.28
C LYS A 17 15.44 -37.91 31.11
N THR A 18 14.62 -36.95 30.67
CA THR A 18 15.17 -35.83 29.89
C THR A 18 16.19 -35.15 30.81
N THR A 19 17.48 -35.20 30.49
CA THR A 19 18.53 -34.55 31.28
C THR A 19 18.12 -33.09 31.52
N LEU A 20 18.39 -32.58 32.73
CA LEU A 20 18.07 -31.19 33.10
C LEU A 20 18.56 -30.20 32.01
N CYS A 21 19.69 -30.53 31.39
CA CYS A 21 20.25 -29.87 30.21
C CYS A 21 19.27 -29.82 29.02
N MET A 22 18.72 -30.95 28.55
CA MET A 22 17.75 -30.97 27.46
C MET A 22 16.46 -30.21 27.78
N ARG A 23 15.99 -30.27 29.04
CA ARG A 23 14.81 -29.52 29.48
C ARG A 23 15.07 -28.01 29.47
N ASN A 24 16.23 -27.59 29.96
CA ASN A 24 16.66 -26.19 29.95
C ASN A 24 16.91 -25.70 28.52
N ALA A 25 17.59 -26.48 27.68
CA ALA A 25 17.82 -26.18 26.27
C ALA A 25 16.49 -25.98 25.51
N LYS A 26 15.49 -26.84 25.74
CA LYS A 26 14.15 -26.68 25.14
C LYS A 26 13.45 -25.40 25.60
N ARG A 27 13.61 -25.00 26.87
CA ARG A 27 13.05 -23.74 27.38
C ARG A 27 13.74 -22.54 26.75
N VAL A 28 15.08 -22.56 26.67
CA VAL A 28 15.87 -21.51 26.02
C VAL A 28 15.50 -21.38 24.54
N PHE A 29 15.44 -22.49 23.80
CA PHE A 29 15.02 -22.49 22.40
C PHE A 29 13.60 -21.92 22.23
N LYS A 30 12.67 -22.24 23.13
CA LYS A 30 11.33 -21.66 23.13
C LYS A 30 11.39 -20.15 23.36
N CYS A 31 12.10 -19.67 24.37
CA CYS A 31 12.24 -18.24 24.63
C CYS A 31 12.88 -17.51 23.44
N ALA A 32 13.93 -18.06 22.85
CA ALA A 32 14.58 -17.51 21.65
C ALA A 32 13.61 -17.44 20.46
N ALA A 33 12.83 -18.50 20.21
CA ALA A 33 11.82 -18.49 19.16
C ALA A 33 10.76 -17.40 19.40
N TYR A 34 10.25 -17.23 20.63
CA TYR A 34 9.30 -16.17 20.95
C TYR A 34 9.87 -14.77 20.66
N MET A 35 11.15 -14.54 21.00
CA MET A 35 11.83 -13.27 20.73
C MET A 35 12.03 -13.02 19.23
N VAL A 36 12.49 -14.03 18.48
CA VAL A 36 12.69 -13.92 17.02
C VAL A 36 11.37 -13.59 16.31
N TYR A 37 10.28 -14.29 16.65
CA TYR A 37 8.99 -14.01 16.05
C TYR A 37 8.44 -12.64 16.46
N PHE A 38 8.60 -12.25 17.74
CA PHE A 38 8.19 -10.92 18.22
C PHE A 38 8.89 -9.80 17.46
N VAL A 39 10.23 -9.84 17.42
CA VAL A 39 11.05 -8.82 16.74
C VAL A 39 10.77 -8.84 15.24
N GLY A 40 10.70 -10.03 14.63
CA GLY A 40 10.42 -10.17 13.20
C GLY A 40 9.08 -9.53 12.81
N VAL A 41 7.98 -9.90 13.49
CA VAL A 41 6.66 -9.32 13.20
C VAL A 41 6.65 -7.80 13.43
N LEU A 42 7.26 -7.31 14.51
CA LEU A 42 7.29 -5.88 14.80
C LEU A 42 8.07 -5.10 13.74
N VAL A 43 9.29 -5.54 13.40
CA VAL A 43 10.15 -4.88 12.41
C VAL A 43 9.49 -4.86 11.05
N PHE A 44 8.94 -5.98 10.58
CA PHE A 44 8.27 -6.04 9.29
C PHE A 44 6.94 -5.26 9.26
N ALA A 45 6.21 -5.19 10.37
CA ALA A 45 5.02 -4.35 10.44
C ALA A 45 5.38 -2.85 10.35
N VAL A 46 6.38 -2.41 11.10
CA VAL A 46 6.87 -1.01 11.09
C VAL A 46 7.45 -0.63 9.73
N ALA A 47 8.33 -1.47 9.17
CA ALA A 47 8.96 -1.21 7.88
C ALA A 47 7.93 -1.12 6.74
N SER A 48 6.91 -1.99 6.73
CA SER A 48 5.84 -1.94 5.72
C SER A 48 5.01 -0.66 5.81
N LYS A 49 4.70 -0.17 7.02
CA LYS A 49 3.97 1.09 7.23
C LYS A 49 4.80 2.30 6.82
N GLY A 50 6.06 2.34 7.26
CA GLY A 50 6.98 3.43 6.93
C GLY A 50 7.16 3.56 5.42
N SER A 51 7.47 2.46 4.72
CA SER A 51 7.67 2.49 3.27
C SER A 51 6.39 2.82 2.49
N PHE A 52 5.23 2.32 2.93
CA PHE A 52 3.95 2.66 2.30
C PHE A 52 3.62 4.15 2.42
N LEU A 53 3.76 4.70 3.63
CA LEU A 53 3.50 6.11 3.88
C LEU A 53 4.46 6.99 3.07
N LEU A 54 5.74 6.66 3.02
CA LEU A 54 6.74 7.35 2.18
C LEU A 54 6.33 7.40 0.70
N MET A 55 5.87 6.28 0.14
CA MET A 55 5.36 6.23 -1.24
C MET A 55 4.16 7.16 -1.45
N THR A 56 3.20 7.15 -0.51
CA THR A 56 2.01 8.02 -0.62
C THR A 56 2.35 9.50 -0.48
N GLN A 57 3.30 9.88 0.37
CA GLN A 57 3.74 11.28 0.48
C GLN A 57 4.49 11.73 -0.77
N SER A 58 5.33 10.86 -1.34
CA SER A 58 6.08 11.16 -2.56
C SER A 58 5.16 11.40 -3.75
N LEU A 59 4.01 10.73 -3.79
CA LEU A 59 2.93 11.02 -4.74
C LEU A 59 2.25 12.38 -4.49
N GLY A 60 2.14 12.81 -3.23
CA GLY A 60 1.50 14.06 -2.83
C GLY A 60 2.34 15.33 -3.01
N ASN A 61 3.63 15.17 -3.35
CA ASN A 61 4.55 16.28 -3.52
C ASN A 61 4.22 17.14 -4.76
N ARG A 62 3.87 18.41 -4.53
CA ARG A 62 3.51 19.36 -5.61
C ARG A 62 4.71 19.91 -6.37
N LEU A 63 5.92 19.80 -5.81
CA LEU A 63 7.16 20.27 -6.44
C LEU A 63 7.85 19.18 -7.26
N GLN A 64 7.30 17.95 -7.25
CA GLN A 64 7.88 16.82 -7.96
C GLN A 64 7.67 16.97 -9.48
N GLU A 65 8.69 16.65 -10.28
CA GLU A 65 8.53 16.60 -11.73
C GLU A 65 7.54 15.49 -12.13
N LYS A 66 6.79 15.75 -13.20
CA LYS A 66 5.68 14.90 -13.67
C LYS A 66 6.10 13.45 -13.94
N GLN A 67 7.35 13.23 -14.38
CA GLN A 67 7.89 11.89 -14.67
C GLN A 67 8.07 11.02 -13.41
N TYR A 68 8.30 11.61 -12.23
CA TYR A 68 8.40 10.83 -10.99
C TYR A 68 7.02 10.51 -10.41
N ALA A 69 6.05 11.41 -10.57
CA ALA A 69 4.68 11.21 -10.10
C ALA A 69 4.01 9.98 -10.76
N SER A 70 4.27 9.76 -12.05
CA SER A 70 3.81 8.57 -12.79
C SER A 70 4.44 7.26 -12.27
N ARG A 71 5.70 7.30 -11.85
CA ARG A 71 6.38 6.13 -11.27
C ARG A 71 5.78 5.78 -9.90
N TRP A 72 5.57 6.76 -9.03
CA TRP A 72 4.97 6.54 -7.71
C TRP A 72 3.56 5.97 -7.78
N SER A 73 2.73 6.47 -8.70
CA SER A 73 1.37 5.96 -8.89
C SER A 73 1.37 4.49 -9.33
N LEU A 74 2.21 4.12 -10.31
CA LEU A 74 2.37 2.74 -10.76
C LEU A 74 2.87 1.81 -9.66
N MET A 75 3.83 2.27 -8.85
CA MET A 75 4.35 1.49 -7.73
C MET A 75 3.31 1.25 -6.63
N LEU A 76 2.44 2.23 -6.37
CA LEU A 76 1.32 2.07 -5.43
C LEU A 76 0.26 1.12 -5.99
N VAL A 77 -0.07 1.21 -7.29
CA VAL A 77 -0.95 0.24 -7.96
C VAL A 77 -0.37 -1.17 -7.84
N ALA A 78 0.92 -1.34 -8.16
CA ALA A 78 1.61 -2.62 -8.05
C ALA A 78 1.54 -3.16 -6.60
N THR A 79 1.80 -2.31 -5.62
CA THR A 79 1.73 -2.65 -4.19
C THR A 79 0.35 -3.20 -3.78
N ILE A 80 -0.73 -2.59 -4.24
CA ILE A 80 -2.10 -3.05 -3.96
C ILE A 80 -2.42 -4.35 -4.72
N CYS A 81 -2.00 -4.46 -5.98
CA CYS A 81 -2.34 -5.59 -6.85
C CYS A 81 -1.59 -6.88 -6.52
N VAL A 82 -0.34 -6.81 -6.04
CA VAL A 82 0.51 -7.98 -5.85
C VAL A 82 -0.10 -9.05 -4.92
N PRO A 83 -0.65 -8.74 -3.73
CA PRO A 83 -1.34 -9.75 -2.92
C PRO A 83 -2.54 -10.37 -3.63
N TYR A 84 -3.25 -9.63 -4.49
CA TYR A 84 -4.39 -10.15 -5.26
C TYR A 84 -3.94 -11.10 -6.38
N VAL A 85 -2.76 -10.88 -6.97
CA VAL A 85 -2.15 -11.85 -7.90
C VAL A 85 -1.83 -13.15 -7.17
N PHE A 86 -1.23 -13.10 -5.98
CA PHE A 86 -0.97 -14.31 -5.18
C PHE A 86 -2.27 -15.01 -4.77
N LEU A 87 -3.31 -14.25 -4.40
CA LEU A 87 -4.63 -14.79 -4.10
C LEU A 87 -5.26 -15.49 -5.30
N PHE A 88 -5.15 -14.89 -6.50
CA PHE A 88 -5.59 -15.49 -7.75
C PHE A 88 -4.91 -16.83 -7.99
N LEU A 89 -3.57 -16.87 -7.87
CA LEU A 89 -2.79 -18.10 -8.07
C LEU A 89 -3.15 -19.19 -7.05
N GLU A 90 -3.31 -18.83 -5.76
CA GLU A 90 -3.75 -19.78 -4.73
C GLU A 90 -5.18 -20.30 -4.99
N ALA A 91 -6.09 -19.41 -5.35
CA ALA A 91 -7.49 -19.76 -5.63
C ALA A 91 -7.60 -20.64 -6.89
N LEU A 92 -6.86 -20.32 -7.94
CA LEU A 92 -6.78 -21.09 -9.18
C LEU A 92 -6.24 -22.50 -8.91
N ALA A 93 -5.10 -22.61 -8.20
CA ALA A 93 -4.53 -23.90 -7.84
C ALA A 93 -5.52 -24.73 -7.01
N LYS A 94 -6.17 -24.13 -5.99
CA LYS A 94 -7.19 -24.83 -5.19
C LYS A 94 -8.37 -25.27 -6.03
N SER A 95 -8.83 -24.45 -6.98
CA SER A 95 -9.99 -24.79 -7.81
C SER A 95 -9.68 -25.87 -8.85
N LEU A 96 -8.45 -25.94 -9.36
CA LEU A 96 -8.04 -26.97 -10.33
C LEU A 96 -7.98 -28.36 -9.69
N PHE A 97 -7.51 -28.46 -8.44
CA PHE A 97 -7.31 -29.75 -7.76
C PHE A 97 -8.43 -30.14 -6.79
N ARG A 98 -9.31 -29.21 -6.38
CA ARG A 98 -10.37 -29.46 -5.39
C ARG A 98 -11.75 -29.33 -6.01
N ASN A 99 -12.45 -30.47 -6.14
CA ASN A 99 -13.82 -30.50 -6.67
C ASN A 99 -14.84 -30.08 -5.59
N ARG A 100 -15.18 -28.79 -5.53
CA ARG A 100 -16.26 -28.22 -4.69
C ARG A 100 -17.37 -27.62 -5.56
N ARG A 101 -18.60 -27.56 -5.06
CA ARG A 101 -19.71 -26.84 -5.75
C ARG A 101 -19.34 -25.37 -5.95
N GLY A 102 -19.69 -24.82 -7.12
CA GLY A 102 -19.41 -23.43 -7.47
C GLY A 102 -20.39 -22.44 -6.82
N PRO A 103 -20.03 -21.15 -6.74
CA PRO A 103 -20.94 -20.10 -6.28
C PRO A 103 -22.13 -19.95 -7.23
N VAL A 104 -23.28 -19.57 -6.69
CA VAL A 104 -24.43 -19.16 -7.50
C VAL A 104 -24.15 -17.77 -8.08
N PHE A 105 -24.79 -17.42 -9.20
CA PHE A 105 -24.63 -16.11 -9.83
C PHE A 105 -24.93 -14.93 -8.89
N THR A 106 -25.91 -15.09 -7.99
CA THR A 106 -26.25 -14.10 -6.95
C THR A 106 -25.12 -13.88 -5.94
N ASP A 107 -24.38 -14.93 -5.59
CA ASP A 107 -23.24 -14.83 -4.68
C ASP A 107 -22.10 -14.08 -5.37
N LEU A 108 -21.85 -14.37 -6.65
CA LEU A 108 -20.85 -13.66 -7.44
C LEU A 108 -21.14 -12.17 -7.54
N ILE A 109 -22.38 -11.77 -7.83
CA ILE A 109 -22.76 -10.35 -7.86
C ILE A 109 -22.51 -9.70 -6.50
N THR A 110 -22.94 -10.33 -5.41
CA THR A 110 -22.79 -9.76 -4.06
C THR A 110 -21.32 -9.61 -3.67
N ILE A 111 -20.49 -10.62 -3.97
CA ILE A 111 -19.04 -10.56 -3.75
C ILE A 111 -18.41 -9.46 -4.59
N PHE A 112 -18.75 -9.35 -5.88
CA PHE A 112 -18.21 -8.30 -6.74
C PHE A 112 -18.61 -6.90 -6.26
N LEU A 113 -19.84 -6.70 -5.81
CA LEU A 113 -20.27 -5.42 -5.24
C LEU A 113 -19.48 -5.08 -3.97
N LEU A 114 -19.36 -6.01 -3.02
CA LEU A 114 -18.60 -5.80 -1.77
C LEU A 114 -17.12 -5.51 -2.05
N GLU A 115 -16.51 -6.26 -2.97
CA GLU A 115 -15.12 -6.05 -3.36
C GLU A 115 -14.93 -4.75 -4.16
N SER A 116 -15.95 -4.30 -4.88
CA SER A 116 -15.93 -2.99 -5.55
C SER A 116 -15.93 -1.84 -4.56
N ILE A 117 -16.81 -1.91 -3.55
CA ILE A 117 -16.88 -0.91 -2.48
C ILE A 117 -15.56 -0.86 -1.72
N HIS A 118 -15.01 -2.02 -1.35
CA HIS A 118 -13.73 -2.09 -0.65
C HIS A 118 -12.59 -1.53 -1.51
N THR A 119 -12.47 -1.96 -2.78
CA THR A 119 -11.39 -1.51 -3.68
C THR A 119 -11.48 -0.02 -3.94
N PHE A 120 -12.69 0.51 -4.12
CA PHE A 120 -12.91 1.96 -4.22
C PHE A 120 -12.42 2.69 -2.96
N GLY A 121 -12.76 2.18 -1.77
CA GLY A 121 -12.30 2.74 -0.49
C GLY A 121 -10.77 2.75 -0.36
N VAL A 122 -10.10 1.65 -0.70
CA VAL A 122 -8.63 1.54 -0.68
C VAL A 122 -8.01 2.52 -1.68
N CYS A 123 -8.48 2.56 -2.92
CA CYS A 123 -7.96 3.48 -3.94
C CYS A 123 -8.18 4.95 -3.54
N LEU A 124 -9.33 5.29 -2.98
CA LEU A 124 -9.62 6.64 -2.48
C LEU A 124 -8.70 7.01 -1.31
N LEU A 125 -8.49 6.08 -0.37
CA LEU A 125 -7.57 6.26 0.75
C LEU A 125 -6.13 6.50 0.27
N VAL A 126 -5.66 5.68 -0.69
CA VAL A 126 -4.24 5.64 -1.09
C VAL A 126 -3.88 6.73 -2.10
N PHE A 127 -4.75 7.08 -3.04
CA PHE A 127 -4.44 8.04 -4.09
C PHE A 127 -4.88 9.47 -3.79
N ARG A 128 -5.83 9.66 -2.88
CA ARG A 128 -6.37 10.99 -2.56
C ARG A 128 -6.11 11.41 -1.12
N VAL A 129 -6.46 10.55 -0.17
CA VAL A 129 -6.45 10.92 1.25
C VAL A 129 -5.03 10.93 1.82
N LEU A 130 -4.29 9.81 1.71
CA LEU A 130 -2.94 9.68 2.29
C LEU A 130 -1.91 10.65 1.68
N PRO A 131 -1.86 10.88 0.35
CA PRO A 131 -0.93 11.85 -0.25
C PRO A 131 -1.21 13.29 0.17
N SER A 132 -2.43 13.59 0.61
CA SER A 132 -2.85 14.92 1.05
C SER A 132 -2.66 15.14 2.56
N CYS A 133 -2.29 14.11 3.32
CA CYS A 133 -2.11 14.16 4.77
C CYS A 133 -0.63 14.08 5.13
N ASP A 134 -0.18 14.87 6.11
CA ASP A 134 1.12 14.66 6.76
C ASP A 134 1.24 13.22 7.27
N VAL A 135 2.44 12.66 7.28
CA VAL A 135 2.63 11.23 7.56
C VAL A 135 2.07 10.79 8.90
N ILE A 136 2.19 11.64 9.93
CA ILE A 136 1.66 11.34 11.26
C ILE A 136 0.13 11.28 11.22
N ARG A 137 -0.51 12.23 10.55
CA ARG A 137 -1.97 12.24 10.39
C ARG A 137 -2.42 11.03 9.57
N GLY A 138 -1.72 10.71 8.48
CA GLY A 138 -1.95 9.51 7.67
C GLY A 138 -1.84 8.23 8.51
N LEU A 139 -0.79 8.09 9.31
CA LEU A 139 -0.58 6.94 10.20
C LEU A 139 -1.71 6.80 11.24
N LEU A 140 -2.15 7.91 11.84
CA LEU A 140 -3.27 7.90 12.79
C LEU A 140 -4.58 7.54 12.10
N LEU A 141 -4.82 8.07 10.90
CA LEU A 141 -6.01 7.81 10.09
C LEU A 141 -6.15 6.34 9.69
N MET A 142 -5.03 5.65 9.44
CA MET A 142 -5.03 4.20 9.17
C MET A 142 -5.60 3.37 10.34
N ASN A 143 -5.67 3.91 11.57
CA ASN A 143 -6.29 3.23 12.73
C ASN A 143 -7.81 3.49 12.85
N ALA A 144 -8.35 4.38 12.02
CA ALA A 144 -9.78 4.75 12.02
C ALA A 144 -10.61 3.97 10.99
N VAL A 145 -10.10 2.84 10.51
CA VAL A 145 -10.75 1.97 9.49
C VAL A 145 -11.68 0.90 10.10
N CYS A 146 -11.99 0.99 11.40
CA CYS A 146 -12.69 -0.08 12.13
C CYS A 146 -14.20 0.18 12.33
N THR A 147 -14.81 1.11 11.60
CA THR A 147 -16.22 1.51 11.79
C THR A 147 -17.22 0.37 11.60
N ILE A 148 -17.21 -0.33 10.46
CA ILE A 148 -18.13 -1.46 10.22
C ILE A 148 -17.90 -2.61 11.22
N PRO A 149 -16.67 -3.06 11.49
CA PRO A 149 -16.38 -4.01 12.56
C PRO A 149 -16.91 -3.60 13.94
N ALA A 150 -16.74 -2.34 14.33
CA ALA A 150 -17.25 -1.81 15.59
C ALA A 150 -18.78 -1.88 15.66
N PHE A 151 -19.46 -1.49 14.58
CA PHE A 151 -20.92 -1.57 14.48
C PHE A 151 -21.41 -3.02 14.56
N CYS A 152 -20.80 -3.93 13.80
CA CYS A 152 -21.16 -5.36 13.83
C CYS A 152 -20.88 -5.98 15.20
N LYS A 153 -19.77 -5.62 15.86
CA LYS A 153 -19.46 -6.09 17.22
C LYS A 153 -20.52 -5.63 18.22
N LEU A 154 -20.95 -4.37 18.13
CA LEU A 154 -21.97 -3.78 19.01
C LEU A 154 -23.35 -4.44 18.84
N THR A 155 -23.76 -4.71 17.59
CA THR A 155 -25.15 -5.08 17.28
C THR A 155 -25.35 -6.58 17.00
N LEU A 156 -24.37 -7.24 16.41
CA LEU A 156 -24.49 -8.60 15.84
C LEU A 156 -23.66 -9.65 16.58
N SER A 157 -22.92 -9.24 17.61
CA SER A 157 -22.12 -10.16 18.40
C SER A 157 -22.93 -10.93 19.44
N LYS A 158 -22.59 -12.20 19.61
CA LYS A 158 -23.13 -13.06 20.68
C LYS A 158 -22.24 -12.96 21.93
N SER A 159 -22.75 -12.34 23.00
CA SER A 159 -22.10 -12.37 24.32
C SER A 159 -22.75 -13.41 25.23
N ASN A 160 -21.97 -14.40 25.71
CA ASN A 160 -22.44 -15.41 26.67
C ASN A 160 -22.16 -15.03 28.14
N SER A 161 -21.66 -13.81 28.40
CA SER A 161 -21.19 -13.38 29.74
C SER A 161 -22.31 -13.23 30.78
N ARG A 162 -21.99 -13.02 32.06
CA ARG A 162 -22.99 -12.65 33.10
C ARG A 162 -23.69 -11.32 32.72
N PRO A 163 -24.95 -11.07 33.11
CA PRO A 163 -25.71 -9.89 32.67
C PRO A 163 -24.97 -8.57 32.92
N MET A 164 -24.38 -8.38 34.11
CA MET A 164 -23.59 -7.18 34.43
C MET A 164 -22.39 -6.99 33.48
N LEU A 165 -21.64 -8.05 33.18
CA LEU A 165 -20.51 -7.98 32.26
C LEU A 165 -20.97 -7.73 30.82
N ARG A 166 -22.15 -8.24 30.43
CA ARG A 166 -22.75 -7.94 29.11
C ARG A 166 -23.05 -6.46 28.98
N PHE A 167 -23.67 -5.84 29.99
CA PHE A 167 -23.93 -4.40 29.99
C PHE A 167 -22.65 -3.59 29.91
N LEU A 168 -21.62 -3.95 30.68
CA LEU A 168 -20.32 -3.28 30.62
C LEU A 168 -19.66 -3.42 29.25
N THR A 169 -19.60 -4.63 28.68
CA THR A 169 -19.04 -4.85 27.33
C THR A 169 -19.81 -4.06 26.28
N LEU A 170 -21.15 -3.99 26.36
CA LEU A 170 -21.96 -3.20 25.44
C LEU A 170 -21.67 -1.70 25.55
N PHE A 171 -21.50 -1.18 26.77
CA PHE A 171 -21.11 0.22 26.98
C PHE A 171 -19.74 0.52 26.35
N ILE A 172 -18.75 -0.35 26.55
CA ILE A 172 -17.41 -0.15 25.98
C ILE A 172 -17.43 -0.34 24.45
N ASP A 173 -18.21 -1.29 23.93
CA ASP A 173 -18.41 -1.47 22.48
C ASP A 173 -19.07 -0.23 21.86
N LEU A 174 -20.05 0.39 22.54
CA LEU A 174 -20.66 1.65 22.11
C LEU A 174 -19.63 2.80 22.13
N ALA A 175 -18.85 2.93 23.21
CA ALA A 175 -17.80 3.94 23.29
C ALA A 175 -16.75 3.77 22.19
N ALA A 176 -16.34 2.53 21.89
CA ALA A 176 -15.41 2.23 20.82
C ALA A 176 -15.99 2.55 19.44
N PHE A 177 -17.28 2.27 19.20
CA PHE A 177 -17.98 2.64 17.98
C PHE A 177 -18.04 4.17 17.81
N VAL A 178 -18.45 4.91 18.84
CA VAL A 178 -18.47 6.38 18.82
C VAL A 178 -17.07 6.96 18.59
N ALA A 179 -16.05 6.39 19.23
CA ALA A 179 -14.66 6.81 19.05
C ALA A 179 -14.17 6.58 17.60
N GLN A 180 -14.57 5.49 16.95
CA GLN A 180 -14.28 5.27 15.52
C GLN A 180 -15.07 6.24 14.63
N CYS A 181 -16.36 6.45 14.89
CA CYS A 181 -17.19 7.42 14.14
C CYS A 181 -16.70 8.87 14.29
N SER A 182 -16.01 9.19 15.38
CA SER A 182 -15.46 10.53 15.61
C SER A 182 -14.54 10.99 14.48
N VAL A 183 -13.90 10.07 13.74
CA VAL A 183 -13.03 10.40 12.60
C VAL A 183 -13.76 11.19 11.53
N TYR A 184 -15.05 10.90 11.29
CA TYR A 184 -15.85 11.60 10.28
C TYR A 184 -16.09 13.05 10.66
N PHE A 185 -16.23 13.34 11.95
CA PHE A 185 -16.36 14.70 12.44
C PHE A 185 -15.00 15.41 12.53
N VAL A 186 -14.00 14.74 13.10
CA VAL A 186 -12.65 15.30 13.32
C VAL A 186 -11.96 15.59 12.00
N VAL A 187 -12.02 14.70 11.00
CA VAL A 187 -11.37 14.95 9.71
C VAL A 187 -12.07 16.09 8.97
N THR A 188 -13.40 16.12 8.93
CA THR A 188 -14.13 17.23 8.31
C THR A 188 -13.90 18.55 9.06
N SER A 189 -13.74 18.53 10.38
CA SER A 189 -13.47 19.71 11.21
C SER A 189 -12.01 20.20 11.14
N THR A 190 -11.03 19.30 11.15
CA THR A 190 -9.59 19.66 11.17
C THR A 190 -9.08 20.16 9.83
N GLN A 191 -9.71 19.75 8.72
CA GLN A 191 -9.52 20.36 7.40
C GLN A 191 -9.93 21.84 7.35
N TYR A 192 -10.72 22.35 8.30
CA TYR A 192 -10.89 23.81 8.48
C TYR A 192 -9.63 24.51 9.02
N THR A 193 -8.72 23.78 9.68
CA THR A 193 -7.58 24.37 10.42
C THR A 193 -6.22 24.19 9.72
N ALA A 194 -6.04 23.13 8.92
CA ALA A 194 -4.78 22.83 8.24
C ALA A 194 -4.49 23.73 7.02
N PHE A 195 -5.49 24.48 6.54
CA PHE A 195 -5.34 25.37 5.38
C PHE A 195 -5.00 26.82 5.74
N LEU A 196 -5.07 27.19 7.02
CA LEU A 196 -4.77 28.55 7.48
C LEU A 196 -3.26 28.81 7.67
N THR A 197 -2.39 27.83 7.42
CA THR A 197 -0.93 27.95 7.63
C THR A 197 -0.10 27.21 6.57
N LYS A 198 -0.39 27.36 5.27
CA LYS A 198 0.71 27.33 4.29
C LYS A 198 1.02 28.79 3.96
N PRO A 199 1.95 29.46 4.67
CA PRO A 199 2.41 30.75 4.22
C PRO A 199 2.97 30.55 2.81
N LEU A 200 2.36 31.21 1.85
CA LEU A 200 2.93 31.41 0.53
C LEU A 200 4.27 32.11 0.78
N VAL A 201 5.38 31.36 0.81
CA VAL A 201 6.71 31.94 0.75
C VAL A 201 6.80 32.56 -0.64
N THR A 202 6.32 33.79 -0.75
CA THR A 202 6.68 34.66 -1.84
C THR A 202 8.12 35.03 -1.54
N THR A 203 9.04 34.45 -2.28
CA THR A 203 10.42 34.93 -2.41
C THR A 203 10.34 36.39 -2.84
N THR A 204 10.26 37.29 -1.87
CA THR A 204 10.62 38.69 -2.06
C THR A 204 12.12 38.73 -1.87
N THR A 205 12.83 38.69 -3.00
CA THR A 205 14.21 39.16 -3.08
C THR A 205 14.28 40.55 -2.45
N PRO A 206 15.28 40.84 -1.59
CA PRO A 206 15.50 42.20 -1.12
C PRO A 206 15.99 43.04 -2.30
N ALA A 207 15.10 43.83 -2.89
CA ALA A 207 15.48 44.85 -3.85
C ALA A 207 16.39 45.85 -3.12
N THR A 208 17.65 45.89 -3.55
CA THR A 208 18.62 46.90 -3.15
C THR A 208 18.49 48.08 -4.11
N SER A 209 18.56 49.30 -3.53
CA SER A 209 18.74 50.65 -4.10
C SER A 209 17.60 51.37 -4.87
N MET A 210 17.20 52.52 -4.28
CA MET A 210 16.87 53.86 -4.86
C MET A 210 15.60 53.95 -5.76
N ASP A 211 14.63 54.86 -5.66
CA ASP A 211 14.51 56.26 -5.20
C ASP A 211 13.05 56.58 -4.73
N GLU A 212 12.81 57.77 -4.17
CA GLU A 212 11.48 58.30 -3.76
C GLU A 212 10.41 58.27 -4.88
N PRO A 213 9.12 57.95 -4.60
CA PRO A 213 8.05 58.10 -5.57
C PRO A 213 7.25 59.39 -5.36
N SER A 214 7.34 60.29 -6.34
CA SER A 214 6.33 61.34 -6.57
C SER A 214 5.36 60.89 -7.68
N SER A 215 4.19 60.35 -7.32
CA SER A 215 2.91 60.47 -8.07
C SER A 215 1.86 59.47 -7.55
N PHE A 216 0.64 59.97 -7.40
CA PHE A 216 -0.49 59.36 -6.68
C PHE A 216 -1.26 58.31 -7.51
N ASP A 217 -0.87 58.05 -8.77
CA ASP A 217 -1.54 57.10 -9.69
C ASP A 217 -1.06 55.63 -9.55
N SER A 218 -0.11 55.38 -8.65
CA SER A 218 0.49 54.05 -8.44
C SER A 218 -0.22 53.21 -7.36
N LEU A 219 -1.11 53.81 -6.56
CA LEU A 219 -1.77 53.10 -5.46
C LEU A 219 -2.89 52.17 -5.94
N ASP A 220 -3.63 52.56 -6.99
CA ASP A 220 -4.75 51.77 -7.52
C ASP A 220 -4.30 50.55 -8.32
N SER A 221 -3.17 50.63 -9.03
CA SER A 221 -2.60 49.46 -9.72
C SER A 221 -2.07 48.42 -8.73
N ILE A 222 -1.47 48.85 -7.61
CA ILE A 222 -1.04 47.98 -6.52
C ILE A 222 -2.24 47.35 -5.80
N ASN A 223 -3.27 48.14 -5.48
CA ASN A 223 -4.49 47.62 -4.84
C ASN A 223 -5.22 46.62 -5.74
N THR A 224 -5.24 46.85 -7.05
CA THR A 224 -5.88 45.95 -8.02
C THR A 224 -5.08 44.64 -8.18
N ALA A 225 -3.74 44.71 -8.26
CA ALA A 225 -2.88 43.53 -8.30
C ALA A 225 -2.96 42.70 -7.01
N LEU A 226 -2.99 43.37 -5.85
CA LEU A 226 -3.19 42.72 -4.55
C LEU A 226 -4.58 42.07 -4.48
N SER A 227 -5.63 42.75 -4.94
CA SER A 227 -7.00 42.21 -4.95
C SER A 227 -7.12 40.98 -5.86
N ASN A 228 -6.45 40.97 -7.01
CA ASN A 228 -6.45 39.84 -7.95
C ASN A 228 -5.62 38.66 -7.40
N SER A 229 -4.50 38.94 -6.73
CA SER A 229 -3.70 37.92 -6.03
C SER A 229 -4.46 37.31 -4.85
N ILE A 230 -5.15 38.13 -4.06
CA ILE A 230 -6.03 37.68 -2.98
C ILE A 230 -7.19 36.87 -3.55
N LYS A 231 -7.88 37.34 -4.60
CA LYS A 231 -9.01 36.64 -5.21
C LYS A 231 -8.60 35.30 -5.83
N SER A 232 -7.46 35.24 -6.54
CA SER A 232 -6.87 33.99 -7.04
C SER A 232 -6.48 33.02 -5.91
N SER A 233 -5.93 33.55 -4.82
CA SER A 233 -5.62 32.77 -3.61
C SER A 233 -6.90 32.28 -2.91
N THR A 234 -7.97 33.05 -2.95
CA THR A 234 -9.25 32.70 -2.30
C THR A 234 -10.01 31.66 -3.14
N ASP A 235 -10.03 31.79 -4.46
CA ASP A 235 -10.66 30.84 -5.39
C ASP A 235 -9.92 29.49 -5.42
N THR A 236 -8.58 29.51 -5.36
CA THR A 236 -7.78 28.27 -5.22
C THR A 236 -7.96 27.61 -3.86
N LEU A 237 -8.10 28.41 -2.78
CA LEU A 237 -8.35 27.94 -1.43
C LEU A 237 -9.78 27.37 -1.28
N GLU A 238 -10.78 27.94 -1.95
CA GLU A 238 -12.15 27.42 -1.99
C GLU A 238 -12.27 26.13 -2.84
N GLN A 239 -11.56 26.05 -3.98
CA GLN A 239 -11.48 24.83 -4.78
C GLN A 239 -10.77 23.68 -4.08
N VAL A 240 -9.78 23.96 -3.22
CA VAL A 240 -9.13 22.94 -2.40
C VAL A 240 -10.03 22.55 -1.21
N ARG A 241 -10.72 23.51 -0.58
CA ARG A 241 -11.66 23.28 0.54
C ARG A 241 -12.79 22.30 0.22
N LEU A 242 -13.33 22.34 -1.00
CA LEU A 242 -14.46 21.49 -1.43
C LEU A 242 -14.06 20.06 -1.83
N ARG A 243 -12.80 19.81 -2.20
CA ARG A 243 -12.40 18.50 -2.74
C ARG A 243 -12.13 17.44 -1.67
N PHE A 244 -11.67 17.81 -0.47
CA PHE A 244 -11.10 16.83 0.48
C PHE A 244 -11.99 16.45 1.68
N GLY A 245 -13.09 17.18 1.94
CA GLY A 245 -13.88 16.98 3.16
C GLY A 245 -14.66 15.66 3.24
N TRP A 246 -15.06 15.12 2.09
CA TRP A 246 -15.90 13.92 2.00
C TRP A 246 -15.12 12.66 1.61
N GLU A 247 -13.99 12.80 0.92
CA GLU A 247 -13.21 11.67 0.40
C GLU A 247 -12.70 10.77 1.54
N ALA A 248 -12.15 11.35 2.61
CA ALA A 248 -11.62 10.60 3.74
C ALA A 248 -12.70 9.82 4.52
N PRO A 249 -13.85 10.43 4.91
CA PRO A 249 -14.96 9.68 5.49
C PRO A 249 -15.43 8.50 4.64
N ILE A 250 -15.62 8.73 3.34
CA ILE A 250 -16.09 7.67 2.42
C ILE A 250 -15.03 6.56 2.31
N ALA A 251 -13.76 6.93 2.15
CA ALA A 251 -12.67 5.96 2.05
C ALA A 251 -12.62 5.05 3.28
N LEU A 252 -12.63 5.61 4.49
CA LEU A 252 -12.57 4.84 5.74
C LEU A 252 -13.77 3.92 5.92
N PHE A 253 -14.98 4.39 5.60
CA PHE A 253 -16.19 3.58 5.66
C PHE A 253 -16.11 2.41 4.67
N CYS A 254 -15.78 2.68 3.40
CA CYS A 254 -15.67 1.69 2.34
C CYS A 254 -14.59 0.62 2.63
N VAL A 255 -13.41 1.02 3.13
CA VAL A 255 -12.35 0.06 3.53
C VAL A 255 -12.83 -0.86 4.65
N SER A 256 -13.57 -0.33 5.62
CA SER A 256 -14.00 -1.10 6.79
C SER A 256 -14.95 -2.26 6.45
N ILE A 257 -15.58 -2.24 5.27
CA ILE A 257 -16.59 -3.23 4.89
C ILE A 257 -16.02 -4.65 4.87
N VAL A 258 -14.77 -4.86 4.44
CA VAL A 258 -14.20 -6.18 4.13
C VAL A 258 -14.19 -7.14 5.32
N TRP A 259 -14.13 -6.62 6.55
CA TRP A 259 -14.04 -7.43 7.77
C TRP A 259 -15.41 -7.76 8.40
N TRP A 260 -16.51 -7.31 7.80
CA TRP A 260 -17.87 -7.51 8.33
C TRP A 260 -18.12 -8.97 8.72
N GLU A 261 -17.70 -9.93 7.88
CA GLU A 261 -17.93 -11.34 8.12
C GLU A 261 -17.36 -11.83 9.45
N ASN A 262 -16.24 -11.28 9.93
CA ASN A 262 -15.65 -11.75 11.17
C ASN A 262 -16.43 -11.32 12.42
N TYR A 263 -17.25 -10.28 12.31
CA TYR A 263 -17.96 -9.67 13.44
C TYR A 263 -19.47 -9.98 13.47
N VAL A 264 -19.98 -10.68 12.45
CA VAL A 264 -21.38 -11.14 12.39
C VAL A 264 -21.52 -12.56 12.93
N ASP A 265 -22.15 -12.70 14.10
CA ASP A 265 -22.44 -14.00 14.75
C ASP A 265 -23.94 -14.34 14.75
N ARG A 266 -24.83 -13.35 14.56
CA ARG A 266 -26.28 -13.49 14.66
C ARG A 266 -26.98 -12.95 13.41
N ASP A 267 -28.15 -13.50 13.13
CA ASP A 267 -29.06 -12.97 12.12
C ASP A 267 -29.72 -11.66 12.61
N ILE A 268 -29.95 -10.73 11.69
CA ILE A 268 -30.60 -9.45 12.01
C ILE A 268 -32.10 -9.70 12.12
N LYS A 269 -32.66 -9.45 13.31
CA LYS A 269 -34.10 -9.47 13.58
C LYS A 269 -34.59 -8.05 13.83
N LEU A 270 -35.01 -7.34 12.77
CA LEU A 270 -35.64 -6.02 12.89
C LEU A 270 -37.16 -6.21 12.86
N GLY A 271 -37.76 -6.46 14.03
CA GLY A 271 -39.20 -6.70 14.14
C GLY A 271 -39.65 -7.91 13.32
N LYS A 272 -40.36 -7.68 12.21
CA LYS A 272 -40.82 -8.73 11.27
C LYS A 272 -39.80 -9.08 10.17
N LEU A 273 -38.78 -8.24 9.96
CA LEU A 273 -37.75 -8.47 8.95
C LEU A 273 -36.62 -9.32 9.54
N ASN A 274 -36.52 -10.58 9.11
CA ASN A 274 -35.44 -11.48 9.46
C ASN A 274 -34.48 -11.58 8.28
N ILE A 275 -33.31 -10.93 8.37
CA ILE A 275 -32.26 -11.05 7.36
C ILE A 275 -31.23 -12.07 7.87
N PRO A 276 -31.11 -13.26 7.22
CA PRO A 276 -30.26 -14.35 7.69
C PRO A 276 -28.78 -14.14 7.35
N LEU A 277 -28.19 -13.05 7.88
CA LEU A 277 -26.82 -12.63 7.61
C LEU A 277 -25.79 -13.68 8.04
N GLY A 278 -26.01 -14.40 9.14
CA GLY A 278 -25.12 -15.44 9.63
C GLY A 278 -25.12 -16.68 8.74
N THR A 279 -26.28 -17.06 8.23
CA THR A 279 -26.42 -18.16 7.26
C THR A 279 -25.83 -17.78 5.90
N TYR A 280 -26.07 -16.56 5.44
CA TYR A 280 -25.51 -16.07 4.19
C TYR A 280 -23.97 -16.00 4.23
N LYS A 281 -23.39 -15.50 5.33
CA LYS A 281 -21.94 -15.56 5.58
C LYS A 281 -21.37 -16.97 5.47
N ARG A 282 -22.03 -17.98 6.07
CA ARG A 282 -21.58 -19.39 5.99
C ARG A 282 -21.59 -19.89 4.55
N HIS A 283 -22.63 -19.54 3.79
CA HIS A 283 -22.71 -19.87 2.37
C HIS A 283 -21.57 -19.24 1.56
N LEU A 284 -21.30 -17.94 1.73
CA LEU A 284 -20.20 -17.26 1.07
C LEU A 284 -18.83 -17.89 1.40
N GLN A 285 -18.64 -18.35 2.64
CA GLN A 285 -17.40 -19.01 3.07
C GLN A 285 -17.18 -20.37 2.41
N SER A 286 -18.23 -21.12 2.06
CA SER A 286 -18.10 -22.44 1.44
C SER A 286 -17.71 -22.36 -0.05
N VAL A 287 -18.17 -21.33 -0.76
CA VAL A 287 -17.91 -21.12 -2.20
C VAL A 287 -16.70 -20.22 -2.48
N ARG A 288 -16.06 -19.70 -1.43
CA ARG A 288 -14.99 -18.70 -1.48
C ARG A 288 -13.85 -19.04 -2.41
N SER A 289 -13.36 -20.29 -2.41
CA SER A 289 -12.19 -20.64 -3.22
C SER A 289 -12.40 -20.40 -4.71
N LYS A 290 -13.63 -20.65 -5.21
CA LYS A 290 -14.00 -20.42 -6.60
C LYS A 290 -14.37 -18.95 -6.85
N ALA A 291 -15.12 -18.34 -5.94
CA ALA A 291 -15.51 -16.94 -6.06
C ALA A 291 -14.29 -15.99 -6.05
N ASN A 292 -13.25 -16.33 -5.28
CA ASN A 292 -12.02 -15.53 -5.20
C ASN A 292 -11.24 -15.43 -6.50
N ILE A 293 -11.37 -16.38 -7.43
CA ILE A 293 -10.72 -16.30 -8.75
C ILE A 293 -11.24 -15.09 -9.52
N GLY A 294 -12.57 -14.99 -9.63
CA GLY A 294 -13.23 -13.85 -10.25
C GLY A 294 -13.00 -12.57 -9.46
N ALA A 295 -13.12 -12.64 -8.12
CA ALA A 295 -12.96 -11.47 -7.26
C ALA A 295 -11.54 -10.88 -7.34
N SER A 296 -10.48 -11.69 -7.37
CA SER A 296 -9.12 -11.18 -7.47
C SER A 296 -8.84 -10.48 -8.80
N ILE A 297 -9.32 -11.04 -9.92
CA ILE A 297 -9.19 -10.39 -11.24
C ILE A 297 -9.97 -9.08 -11.25
N TRP A 298 -11.19 -9.10 -10.72
CA TRP A 298 -12.04 -7.93 -10.59
C TRP A 298 -11.39 -6.81 -9.77
N LYS A 299 -10.78 -7.14 -8.62
CA LYS A 299 -10.06 -6.17 -7.78
C LYS A 299 -8.85 -5.58 -8.48
N ILE A 300 -8.07 -6.38 -9.22
CA ILE A 300 -6.94 -5.88 -10.00
C ILE A 300 -7.43 -4.90 -11.08
N ALA A 301 -8.47 -5.29 -11.83
CA ALA A 301 -9.07 -4.44 -12.86
C ALA A 301 -9.61 -3.12 -12.28
N LEU A 302 -10.33 -3.19 -11.16
CA LEU A 302 -10.83 -2.01 -10.46
C LEU A 302 -9.72 -1.12 -9.90
N THR A 303 -8.65 -1.70 -9.35
CA THR A 303 -7.53 -0.92 -8.80
C THR A 303 -6.86 -0.12 -9.92
N VAL A 304 -6.65 -0.74 -11.08
CA VAL A 304 -6.11 -0.06 -12.27
C VAL A 304 -7.09 1.01 -12.76
N ALA A 305 -8.37 0.68 -12.91
CA ALA A 305 -9.40 1.63 -13.37
C ALA A 305 -9.56 2.84 -12.44
N PHE A 306 -9.61 2.63 -11.13
CA PHE A 306 -9.70 3.71 -10.14
C PHE A 306 -8.41 4.52 -10.06
N SER A 307 -7.24 3.93 -10.31
CA SER A 307 -6.00 4.69 -10.44
C SER A 307 -6.09 5.70 -11.59
N PHE A 308 -6.57 5.27 -12.77
CA PHE A 308 -6.80 6.17 -13.91
C PHE A 308 -7.88 7.23 -13.66
N LEU A 309 -8.91 6.90 -12.88
CA LEU A 309 -10.01 7.82 -12.58
C LEU A 309 -9.63 8.85 -11.52
N LEU A 310 -8.94 8.40 -10.46
CA LEU A 310 -8.64 9.22 -9.29
C LEU A 310 -7.37 10.05 -9.47
N LEU A 311 -6.42 9.67 -10.32
CA LEU A 311 -5.20 10.45 -10.54
C LEU A 311 -5.32 11.37 -11.78
N PRO A 312 -4.66 12.55 -11.78
CA PRO A 312 -4.60 13.40 -12.96
C PRO A 312 -4.02 12.66 -14.17
N ARG A 313 -4.58 12.89 -15.37
CA ARG A 313 -4.15 12.23 -16.62
C ARG A 313 -2.65 12.35 -16.89
N GLU A 314 -2.06 13.46 -16.48
CA GLU A 314 -0.62 13.76 -16.59
C GLU A 314 0.29 12.69 -15.95
N HIS A 315 -0.23 11.92 -14.99
CA HIS A 315 0.52 10.81 -14.37
C HIS A 315 0.63 9.59 -15.29
N PHE A 316 -0.07 9.55 -16.43
CA PHE A 316 -0.11 8.39 -17.32
C PHE A 316 0.39 8.69 -18.73
N ASP A 317 0.48 9.96 -19.13
CA ASP A 317 0.92 10.36 -20.46
C ASP A 317 2.33 9.81 -20.80
N ASN A 318 3.27 9.92 -19.86
CA ASN A 318 4.64 9.41 -20.03
C ASN A 318 4.73 7.87 -20.04
N VAL A 319 3.77 7.18 -19.43
CA VAL A 319 3.76 5.71 -19.33
C VAL A 319 3.34 5.11 -20.66
N PHE A 320 2.24 5.59 -21.24
CA PHE A 320 1.76 5.07 -22.51
C PHE A 320 2.69 5.44 -23.68
N VAL A 321 3.24 6.65 -23.69
CA VAL A 321 4.20 7.06 -24.72
C VAL A 321 5.45 6.17 -24.68
N SER A 322 5.98 5.80 -23.51
CA SER A 322 7.09 4.85 -23.41
C SER A 322 6.73 3.42 -23.84
N PHE A 323 5.53 2.93 -23.53
CA PHE A 323 5.08 1.59 -23.90
C PHE A 323 4.76 1.46 -25.40
N VAL A 324 4.17 2.49 -25.99
CA VAL A 324 3.78 2.53 -27.41
C VAL A 324 5.01 2.78 -28.30
N ASN A 325 5.94 3.63 -27.87
CA ASN A 325 7.11 3.98 -28.68
C ASN A 325 8.29 3.01 -28.52
N ASN A 326 8.29 2.11 -27.54
CA ASN A 326 9.36 1.11 -27.37
C ASN A 326 8.84 -0.25 -26.85
N PRO A 327 8.17 -1.07 -27.69
CA PRO A 327 7.72 -2.42 -27.31
C PRO A 327 8.86 -3.44 -27.17
N THR A 328 10.08 -3.11 -27.60
CA THR A 328 11.27 -3.97 -27.51
C THR A 328 12.37 -3.30 -26.70
N GLY A 329 12.28 -3.36 -25.36
CA GLY A 329 13.40 -3.45 -24.41
C GLY A 329 14.60 -2.49 -24.48
N ASN A 330 14.63 -1.50 -25.36
CA ASN A 330 15.73 -0.55 -25.46
C ASN A 330 15.29 0.75 -24.80
N ILE A 331 15.95 1.05 -23.68
CA ILE A 331 15.79 2.26 -22.89
C ILE A 331 16.09 3.47 -23.80
N PRO A 332 15.18 4.45 -23.96
CA PRO A 332 15.53 5.66 -24.67
C PRO A 332 16.50 6.49 -23.82
N ILE A 333 17.64 6.84 -24.41
CA ILE A 333 18.58 7.81 -23.88
C ILE A 333 17.94 9.18 -24.12
N GLU A 334 17.44 9.81 -23.06
CA GLU A 334 17.02 11.21 -23.10
C GLU A 334 18.23 12.06 -22.71
N SER A 335 18.86 12.68 -23.71
CA SER A 335 19.86 13.71 -23.52
C SER A 335 19.18 14.97 -23.01
N SER A 336 19.20 15.17 -21.69
CA SER A 336 18.88 16.45 -21.08
C SER A 336 19.95 17.48 -21.46
N ILE A 337 19.72 18.21 -22.55
CA ILE A 337 20.44 19.45 -22.85
C ILE A 337 19.96 20.48 -21.83
N HIS A 338 20.80 20.76 -20.84
CA HIS A 338 20.73 22.02 -20.10
C HIS A 338 21.10 23.15 -21.08
N SER A 339 20.08 23.83 -21.62
CA SER A 339 20.25 25.17 -22.15
C SER A 339 19.64 26.14 -21.16
N GLY A 340 20.50 26.78 -20.38
CA GLY A 340 20.18 28.06 -19.78
C GLY A 340 20.21 29.13 -20.88
N SER A 341 19.21 29.99 -20.89
CA SER A 341 19.36 31.40 -21.22
C SER A 341 18.00 32.08 -21.13
N ASP A 342 18.03 33.23 -20.46
CA ASP A 342 17.20 34.41 -20.67
C ASP A 342 16.43 34.44 -22.00
N LEU A 343 15.20 34.98 -21.99
CA LEU A 343 14.94 36.20 -22.75
C LEU A 343 13.59 36.85 -22.42
N ASN A 344 13.66 38.17 -22.39
CA ASN A 344 12.59 39.14 -22.34
C ASN A 344 11.65 39.07 -23.56
N ASN A 345 10.44 39.63 -23.38
CA ASN A 345 9.53 40.24 -24.36
C ASN A 345 9.93 40.18 -25.85
N PHE A 346 9.04 39.66 -26.72
CA PHE A 346 8.49 40.42 -27.85
C PHE A 346 7.27 39.74 -28.49
N GLU A 347 6.49 40.56 -29.20
CA GLU A 347 5.12 40.45 -29.66
C GLU A 347 4.84 39.45 -30.80
N GLY A 348 3.56 39.02 -30.86
CA GLY A 348 2.67 39.16 -32.03
C GLY A 348 3.03 38.47 -33.35
N GLY A 349 2.18 37.52 -33.79
CA GLY A 349 2.18 37.06 -35.18
C GLY A 349 1.26 35.88 -35.45
N SER A 350 0.12 36.18 -36.06
CA SER A 350 -0.92 35.27 -36.53
C SER A 350 -0.52 34.42 -37.75
N ASN A 351 -1.36 33.40 -38.02
CA ASN A 351 -1.56 32.64 -39.28
C ASN A 351 -0.89 31.26 -39.29
N GLN A 352 -1.40 30.20 -39.92
CA GLN A 352 -2.70 29.81 -40.49
C GLN A 352 -2.44 28.37 -41.01
N TYR A 353 -3.42 27.48 -40.88
CA TYR A 353 -3.36 26.11 -41.42
C TYR A 353 -3.22 26.10 -42.94
N ASP A 354 -2.45 25.15 -43.49
CA ASP A 354 -2.80 24.50 -44.75
C ASP A 354 -2.26 23.06 -44.86
N MET A 355 -3.14 22.17 -45.35
CA MET A 355 -2.88 20.78 -45.74
C MET A 355 -2.36 20.74 -47.18
N ASN A 356 -1.43 19.83 -47.50
CA ASN A 356 -1.62 18.97 -48.68
C ASN A 356 -0.66 17.76 -48.76
N ASN A 357 -1.25 16.68 -49.29
CA ASN A 357 -0.71 15.34 -49.54
C ASN A 357 0.40 15.29 -50.61
N ASN A 358 1.26 14.26 -50.56
CA ASN A 358 1.25 13.15 -51.53
C ASN A 358 2.44 12.16 -51.35
N ASP A 359 2.12 10.88 -51.63
CA ASP A 359 2.98 9.78 -52.09
C ASP A 359 3.58 8.74 -51.09
N LEU A 360 2.96 7.55 -51.14
CA LEU A 360 3.47 6.19 -50.84
C LEU A 360 3.86 5.52 -52.20
N PRO A 361 4.33 4.24 -52.26
CA PRO A 361 5.41 3.53 -51.56
C PRO A 361 6.29 2.67 -52.52
N VAL A 362 7.55 2.31 -52.16
CA VAL A 362 8.28 1.24 -52.91
C VAL A 362 9.09 0.29 -51.99
N ARG A 363 8.61 -0.97 -51.96
CA ARG A 363 9.23 -2.31 -51.71
C ARG A 363 10.64 -2.45 -52.35
N HIS A 364 11.63 -3.26 -51.93
CA HIS A 364 11.63 -4.64 -51.43
C HIS A 364 13.08 -5.16 -51.20
N LYS A 365 13.21 -6.14 -50.30
CA LYS A 365 14.09 -7.36 -50.33
C LYS A 365 15.59 -7.35 -50.00
N ARG A 366 15.85 -8.03 -48.87
CA ARG A 366 16.88 -9.04 -48.48
C ARG A 366 17.75 -9.66 -49.59
N GLN A 367 19.03 -9.94 -49.25
CA GLN A 367 19.59 -11.31 -49.12
C GLN A 367 21.04 -11.34 -48.60
N MET A 368 21.33 -12.28 -47.68
CA MET A 368 22.68 -12.81 -47.39
C MET A 368 23.01 -13.96 -48.36
N PRO A 369 24.31 -14.33 -48.50
CA PRO A 369 24.69 -15.69 -48.08
C PRO A 369 26.11 -15.82 -47.46
N PHE A 370 26.25 -16.77 -46.52
CA PHE A 370 27.49 -17.48 -46.10
C PHE A 370 27.90 -18.54 -47.18
N PRO A 371 29.01 -19.33 -47.11
CA PRO A 371 29.94 -19.65 -45.99
C PRO A 371 31.46 -19.86 -46.31
N GLY A 372 32.26 -20.08 -45.24
CA GLY A 372 33.53 -20.86 -45.19
C GLY A 372 34.80 -20.20 -45.78
N ASP A 373 36.02 -20.38 -45.31
CA ASP A 373 36.64 -21.18 -44.25
C ASP A 373 38.10 -20.68 -44.05
N ASP A 374 38.71 -21.08 -42.94
CA ASP A 374 40.15 -21.33 -42.74
C ASP A 374 41.19 -20.22 -42.40
N ASN A 375 41.67 -20.36 -41.15
CA ASN A 375 43.07 -20.50 -40.73
C ASN A 375 44.03 -19.29 -40.66
N ASN A 376 44.41 -19.03 -39.41
CA ASN A 376 45.77 -18.89 -38.87
C ASN A 376 46.76 -17.87 -39.47
N THR A 377 47.33 -17.11 -38.53
CA THR A 377 48.78 -16.87 -38.34
C THR A 377 49.21 -15.39 -38.43
N ILE A 378 49.52 -14.87 -37.23
CA ILE A 378 50.73 -14.11 -36.81
C ILE A 378 51.45 -13.21 -37.85
N MET A 379 51.84 -12.04 -37.34
CA MET A 379 53.10 -11.31 -37.60
C MET A 379 52.99 -10.21 -38.66
N GLY A 380 53.37 -8.98 -38.29
CA GLY A 380 53.58 -7.95 -39.32
C GLY A 380 53.75 -6.54 -38.81
N LYS A 381 54.84 -6.30 -38.10
CA LYS A 381 55.40 -5.00 -37.70
C LYS A 381 55.62 -4.04 -38.90
N ILE A 382 55.56 -2.73 -38.58
CA ILE A 382 56.33 -1.60 -39.15
C ILE A 382 55.84 -1.01 -40.49
N GLY A 383 55.67 0.32 -40.50
CA GLY A 383 55.62 1.12 -41.72
C GLY A 383 55.41 2.60 -41.43
N ASN A 384 56.51 3.36 -41.48
CA ASN A 384 56.58 4.80 -41.31
C ASN A 384 55.89 5.57 -42.44
N SER A 385 55.39 6.76 -42.10
CA SER A 385 55.33 8.03 -42.86
C SER A 385 55.54 8.01 -44.37
N ASP A 386 54.61 8.63 -45.12
CA ASP A 386 54.92 9.43 -46.30
C ASP A 386 53.92 10.58 -46.51
N GLN A 387 54.45 11.64 -47.13
CA GLN A 387 54.01 13.03 -47.19
C GLN A 387 52.85 13.32 -48.17
N MET A 388 52.39 14.58 -48.09
CA MET A 388 52.10 15.48 -49.24
C MET A 388 50.62 15.87 -49.38
N SER A 389 50.20 16.92 -48.66
CA SER A 389 49.01 17.71 -49.03
C SER A 389 49.42 19.04 -49.65
N LEU A 390 49.10 19.15 -50.93
CA LEU A 390 49.14 20.34 -51.78
C LEU A 390 47.88 21.18 -51.47
N PHE A 391 48.02 22.44 -51.04
CA PHE A 391 46.89 23.39 -50.94
C PHE A 391 46.57 23.98 -52.34
N PRO A 392 45.32 24.37 -52.64
CA PRO A 392 44.79 25.68 -52.21
C PRO A 392 43.31 25.58 -51.74
N GLY A 393 42.92 26.18 -50.62
CA GLY A 393 42.58 27.61 -50.52
C GLY A 393 41.06 27.79 -50.65
N GLY A 394 40.40 28.30 -49.60
CA GLY A 394 39.00 28.73 -49.67
C GLY A 394 38.22 28.58 -48.36
N ASP A 395 38.17 29.69 -47.62
CA ASP A 395 37.11 30.15 -46.71
C ASP A 395 36.83 29.39 -45.40
N ASP A 396 37.29 30.01 -44.31
CA ASP A 396 36.92 29.74 -42.93
C ASP A 396 35.43 30.10 -42.68
N ASP A 397 34.58 29.10 -42.55
CA ASP A 397 33.24 29.23 -41.95
C ASP A 397 33.26 28.57 -40.55
N PRO A 398 33.19 29.31 -39.43
CA PRO A 398 33.32 28.76 -38.09
C PRO A 398 31.97 28.20 -37.58
N GLY A 399 31.27 27.42 -38.40
CA GLY A 399 29.89 26.99 -38.12
C GLY A 399 29.49 25.59 -38.61
N ALA A 400 30.36 24.83 -39.27
CA ALA A 400 30.02 23.48 -39.71
C ALA A 400 30.27 22.46 -38.58
N ALA A 401 29.20 22.00 -37.93
CA ALA A 401 29.26 20.88 -36.99
C ALA A 401 29.79 19.64 -37.71
N ASP A 402 30.93 19.13 -37.24
CA ASP A 402 31.60 17.95 -37.78
C ASP A 402 30.68 16.72 -37.61
N PRO A 403 30.25 16.01 -38.68
CA PRO A 403 29.30 14.90 -38.61
C PRO A 403 29.84 13.67 -37.86
N PHE A 404 31.12 13.68 -37.49
CA PHE A 404 31.82 12.57 -36.83
C PHE A 404 32.21 12.85 -35.38
N ASN A 405 31.67 13.90 -34.74
CA ASN A 405 31.86 14.10 -33.31
C ASN A 405 30.96 13.13 -32.50
N TYR A 406 31.36 11.85 -32.45
CA TYR A 406 30.84 10.88 -31.50
C TYR A 406 31.37 11.27 -30.11
N GLN A 407 30.59 12.04 -29.35
CA GLN A 407 30.82 12.18 -27.92
C GLN A 407 30.58 10.80 -27.29
N PRO A 408 31.59 10.18 -26.64
CA PRO A 408 31.36 8.94 -25.93
C PRO A 408 30.28 9.18 -24.86
N ASP A 409 29.28 8.30 -24.81
CA ASP A 409 28.27 8.31 -23.76
C ASP A 409 28.97 8.45 -22.41
N ARG A 410 28.61 9.49 -21.63
CA ARG A 410 29.17 9.73 -20.30
C ARG A 410 29.05 8.42 -19.50
N GLU A 411 30.18 7.91 -18.99
CA GLU A 411 30.18 6.72 -18.14
C GLU A 411 29.24 6.96 -16.96
N LYS A 412 28.18 6.15 -16.86
CA LYS A 412 27.16 6.31 -15.82
C LYS A 412 27.82 6.18 -14.47
N THR A 413 27.74 7.24 -13.67
CA THR A 413 28.31 7.27 -12.33
C THR A 413 27.46 6.40 -11.41
N ILE A 414 28.00 5.92 -10.29
CA ILE A 414 27.25 5.17 -9.27
C ILE A 414 25.97 5.92 -8.86
N ASP A 415 26.04 7.25 -8.79
CA ASP A 415 24.90 8.12 -8.47
C ASP A 415 23.77 8.01 -9.51
N ASP A 416 24.09 7.93 -10.81
CA ASP A 416 23.10 7.77 -11.89
C ASP A 416 22.32 6.44 -11.76
N TYR A 417 22.99 5.38 -11.31
CA TYR A 417 22.33 4.10 -11.02
C TYR A 417 21.40 4.21 -9.80
N TRP A 418 21.81 4.90 -8.74
CA TRP A 418 20.98 5.13 -7.56
C TRP A 418 19.77 6.00 -7.87
N HIS A 419 19.87 7.00 -8.74
CA HIS A 419 18.70 7.78 -9.21
C HIS A 419 17.69 6.93 -9.97
N SER A 420 18.16 5.93 -10.72
CA SER A 420 17.29 5.00 -11.45
C SER A 420 16.59 3.99 -10.52
N ILE A 421 17.34 3.40 -9.57
CA ILE A 421 16.83 2.33 -8.69
C ILE A 421 16.11 2.87 -7.47
N GLY A 422 16.54 4.02 -6.96
CA GLY A 422 16.11 4.61 -5.69
C GLY A 422 14.59 4.68 -5.51
N PRO A 423 13.82 5.16 -6.50
CA PRO A 423 12.37 5.22 -6.39
C PRO A 423 11.73 3.86 -6.14
N PHE A 424 12.31 2.74 -6.61
CA PHE A 424 11.76 1.38 -6.42
C PHE A 424 12.00 0.81 -5.02
N VAL A 425 12.97 1.33 -4.27
CA VAL A 425 13.39 0.80 -2.96
C VAL A 425 12.23 0.72 -1.97
N PRO A 426 11.37 1.75 -1.79
CA PRO A 426 10.25 1.69 -0.85
C PRO A 426 9.24 0.60 -1.18
N MET A 427 8.95 0.36 -2.46
CA MET A 427 8.04 -0.72 -2.88
C MET A 427 8.68 -2.10 -2.65
N ILE A 428 9.97 -2.25 -2.93
CA ILE A 428 10.69 -3.51 -2.66
C ILE A 428 10.65 -3.81 -1.15
N ILE A 429 10.98 -2.82 -0.32
CA ILE A 429 10.90 -2.95 1.14
C ILE A 429 9.47 -3.29 1.54
N HIS A 430 8.47 -2.56 1.03
CA HIS A 430 7.07 -2.80 1.35
C HIS A 430 6.64 -4.23 1.01
N PHE A 431 6.93 -4.69 -0.20
CA PHE A 431 6.55 -6.02 -0.70
C PHE A 431 7.13 -7.14 0.17
N PHE A 432 8.43 -7.12 0.43
CA PHE A 432 9.06 -8.14 1.28
C PHE A 432 8.56 -8.04 2.72
N SER A 433 8.40 -6.82 3.22
CA SER A 433 7.98 -6.58 4.60
C SER A 433 6.54 -7.04 4.85
N THR A 434 5.58 -6.75 3.97
CA THR A 434 4.20 -7.23 4.13
C THR A 434 4.10 -8.76 3.98
N GLY A 435 4.81 -9.34 3.01
CA GLY A 435 4.88 -10.79 2.81
C GLY A 435 5.46 -11.53 4.02
N LEU A 436 6.59 -11.04 4.56
CA LEU A 436 7.23 -11.62 5.74
C LEU A 436 6.39 -11.39 7.00
N CYS A 437 5.81 -10.20 7.19
CA CYS A 437 4.90 -9.92 8.31
C CYS A 437 3.71 -10.89 8.32
N TYR A 438 3.07 -11.11 7.16
CA TYR A 438 1.99 -12.08 7.02
C TYR A 438 2.47 -13.51 7.33
N TYR A 439 3.62 -13.91 6.80
CA TYR A 439 4.19 -15.25 7.04
C TYR A 439 4.49 -15.52 8.52
N PHE A 440 5.24 -14.62 9.18
CA PHE A 440 5.60 -14.78 10.60
C PHE A 440 4.37 -14.71 11.50
N SER A 441 3.43 -13.81 11.23
CA SER A 441 2.17 -13.68 11.95
C SER A 441 1.34 -14.96 11.90
N LYS A 442 1.19 -15.53 10.71
CA LYS A 442 0.45 -16.78 10.47
C LYS A 442 1.13 -17.97 11.15
N SER A 443 2.45 -18.06 11.04
CA SER A 443 3.25 -19.10 11.69
C SER A 443 3.17 -19.02 13.21
N ALA A 444 3.23 -17.81 13.80
CA ALA A 444 3.05 -17.59 15.23
C ALA A 444 1.68 -18.10 15.73
N CYS A 445 0.61 -17.81 14.99
CA CYS A 445 -0.74 -18.29 15.32
C CYS A 445 -0.84 -19.83 15.28
N LYS A 446 -0.23 -20.47 14.27
CA LYS A 446 -0.19 -21.95 14.17
C LYS A 446 0.59 -22.60 15.33
N MET A 447 1.65 -21.93 15.78
CA MET A 447 2.53 -22.41 16.85
C MET A 447 2.04 -22.07 18.27
N GLN A 448 0.82 -21.55 18.43
CA GLN A 448 0.26 -21.15 19.74
C GLN A 448 1.07 -20.04 20.43
N MET A 449 1.79 -19.21 19.65
CA MET A 449 2.55 -18.06 20.17
C MET A 449 1.79 -16.74 20.00
N GLN A 450 0.50 -16.81 19.68
CA GLN A 450 -0.31 -15.68 19.22
C GLN A 450 -0.25 -14.45 20.14
N ARG A 451 -0.37 -14.62 21.46
CA ARG A 451 -0.37 -13.47 22.39
C ARG A 451 0.92 -12.65 22.27
N MET A 452 2.06 -13.33 22.39
CA MET A 452 3.36 -12.65 22.44
C MET A 452 3.94 -12.31 21.08
N ALA A 453 3.68 -13.12 20.05
CA ALA A 453 4.33 -13.00 18.73
C ALA A 453 3.40 -12.52 17.61
N PHE A 454 2.10 -12.37 17.87
CA PHE A 454 1.13 -11.83 16.90
C PHE A 454 0.42 -10.59 17.47
N ALA A 455 -0.28 -10.72 18.60
CA ALA A 455 -1.08 -9.64 19.16
C ALA A 455 -0.24 -8.45 19.65
N VAL A 456 0.75 -8.70 20.53
CA VAL A 456 1.62 -7.62 21.05
C VAL A 456 2.39 -6.88 19.94
N PRO A 457 3.14 -7.54 19.03
CA PRO A 457 3.94 -6.81 18.04
C PRO A 457 3.08 -6.06 17.01
N LEU A 458 1.94 -6.61 16.58
CA LEU A 458 1.04 -5.89 15.66
C LEU A 458 0.38 -4.69 16.34
N THR A 459 -0.04 -4.82 17.60
CA THR A 459 -0.61 -3.67 18.34
C THR A 459 0.44 -2.61 18.65
N LEU A 460 1.71 -2.98 18.87
CA LEU A 460 2.82 -2.04 19.06
C LEU A 460 3.33 -1.40 17.77
N ALA A 461 3.03 -1.96 16.59
CA ALA A 461 3.58 -1.47 15.34
C ALA A 461 3.24 0.01 15.07
N THR A 462 1.99 0.42 15.29
CA THR A 462 1.56 1.81 15.15
C THR A 462 2.28 2.78 16.10
N PRO A 463 2.28 2.61 17.43
CA PRO A 463 2.99 3.54 18.33
C PRO A 463 4.51 3.53 18.11
N VAL A 464 5.11 2.38 17.78
CA VAL A 464 6.54 2.32 17.44
C VAL A 464 6.84 3.06 16.14
N THR A 465 6.00 2.91 15.11
CA THR A 465 6.13 3.66 13.85
C THR A 465 6.02 5.16 14.13
N LEU A 466 5.02 5.58 14.91
CA LEU A 466 4.84 6.99 15.29
C LEU A 466 6.07 7.53 16.03
N ALA A 467 6.62 6.79 16.99
CA ALA A 467 7.81 7.19 17.73
C ALA A 467 9.04 7.33 16.82
N ILE A 468 9.25 6.38 15.90
CA ILE A 468 10.34 6.45 14.91
C ILE A 468 10.17 7.68 14.02
N MET A 469 8.97 7.94 13.50
CA MET A 469 8.73 9.10 12.65
C MET A 469 8.95 10.44 13.38
N ILE A 470 8.53 10.54 14.64
CA ILE A 470 8.80 11.72 15.47
C ILE A 470 10.30 11.89 15.70
N ALA A 471 11.02 10.82 16.02
CA ALA A 471 12.46 10.86 16.24
C ALA A 471 13.22 11.27 14.96
N LEU A 472 12.84 10.73 13.81
CA LEU A 472 13.42 11.11 12.51
C LEU A 472 13.21 12.59 12.21
N CYS A 473 12.03 13.14 12.52
CA CYS A 473 11.76 14.57 12.33
C CYS A 473 12.54 15.48 13.29
N GLN A 474 12.83 15.03 14.51
CA GLN A 474 13.61 15.80 15.49
C GLN A 474 15.10 15.88 15.16
N TRP A 475 15.64 14.90 14.41
CA TRP A 475 17.08 14.78 14.17
C TRP A 475 17.65 15.86 13.21
N LYS A 476 16.84 16.79 12.67
CA LYS A 476 17.29 17.80 11.66
C LYS A 476 18.14 17.15 10.55
N THR A 477 17.47 16.45 9.64
CA THR A 477 18.10 15.70 8.55
C THR A 477 18.47 16.57 7.34
N ASP A 478 19.31 17.59 7.52
CA ASP A 478 19.97 18.24 6.37
C ASP A 478 21.15 17.42 5.83
N GLN A 479 21.53 16.30 6.49
CA GLN A 479 22.70 15.48 6.13
C GLN A 479 22.42 14.03 5.69
N ILE A 480 21.15 13.60 5.57
CA ILE A 480 20.86 12.29 4.95
C ILE A 480 20.72 12.49 3.42
N VAL A 481 21.87 12.73 2.77
CA VAL A 481 21.99 12.98 1.32
C VAL A 481 21.38 11.84 0.47
N PHE A 482 21.32 10.62 1.01
CA PHE A 482 20.73 9.45 0.33
C PHE A 482 19.20 9.54 0.07
N ILE A 483 18.48 10.42 0.77
CA ILE A 483 17.00 10.48 0.74
C ILE A 483 16.47 11.74 0.04
N ARG A 484 17.27 12.83 -0.01
CA ARG A 484 16.79 14.19 -0.36
C ARG A 484 16.31 14.33 -1.81
N GLU A 485 16.86 13.56 -2.74
CA GLU A 485 16.49 13.63 -4.16
C GLU A 485 15.48 12.56 -4.58
N ILE A 486 15.22 11.56 -3.74
CA ILE A 486 14.49 10.35 -4.13
C ILE A 486 13.16 10.22 -3.37
N MET A 487 13.08 10.62 -2.10
CA MET A 487 11.83 10.51 -1.33
C MET A 487 11.44 11.83 -0.69
N TYR A 488 10.22 12.26 -0.98
CA TYR A 488 9.64 13.43 -0.33
C TYR A 488 8.98 13.03 0.99
N TRP A 489 9.39 13.72 2.05
CA TRP A 489 8.79 13.61 3.36
C TRP A 489 8.62 15.01 3.95
N GLU A 490 7.39 15.41 4.21
CA GLU A 490 7.09 16.65 4.93
C GLU A 490 6.88 16.31 6.42
N CYS A 491 7.84 16.68 7.27
CA CYS A 491 7.60 16.68 8.71
C CYS A 491 6.61 17.81 9.01
N SER A 492 5.46 17.46 9.59
CA SER A 492 4.51 18.43 10.13
C SER A 492 5.26 19.44 11.01
N GLU A 493 4.92 20.73 10.88
CA GLU A 493 5.53 21.86 11.60
C GLU A 493 5.93 21.53 13.04
N ASN A 494 6.98 22.19 13.56
CA ASN A 494 7.50 22.07 14.94
C ASN A 494 6.52 21.38 15.90
N PHE A 495 6.85 20.16 16.37
CA PHE A 495 6.00 19.36 17.28
C PHE A 495 5.56 20.08 18.56
N ALA A 496 6.20 21.20 18.88
CA ALA A 496 5.82 22.11 19.95
C ALA A 496 4.53 22.90 19.67
N THR A 497 4.03 22.93 18.43
CA THR A 497 2.77 23.59 18.09
C THR A 497 1.62 22.82 18.74
N PRO A 498 0.83 23.46 19.63
CA PRO A 498 -0.17 22.77 20.45
C PRO A 498 -1.22 22.02 19.60
N ARG A 499 -1.50 22.53 18.39
CA ARG A 499 -2.44 21.88 17.45
C ARG A 499 -2.02 20.45 17.11
N ILE A 500 -0.78 20.20 16.72
CA ILE A 500 -0.34 18.86 16.29
C ILE A 500 -0.32 17.88 17.46
N THR A 501 0.13 18.34 18.63
CA THR A 501 0.11 17.54 19.87
C THR A 501 -1.31 17.06 20.20
N TRP A 502 -2.31 17.94 20.10
CA TRP A 502 -3.71 17.57 20.30
C TRP A 502 -4.21 16.51 19.31
N HIS A 503 -3.86 16.62 18.02
CA HIS A 503 -4.24 15.61 17.02
C HIS A 503 -3.63 14.23 17.33
N ILE A 504 -2.38 14.18 17.81
CA ILE A 504 -1.73 12.93 18.18
C ILE A 504 -2.43 12.29 19.39
N ILE A 505 -2.69 13.08 20.44
CA ILE A 505 -3.36 12.59 21.65
C ILE A 505 -4.75 12.07 21.30
N ILE A 506 -5.52 12.83 20.51
CA ILE A 506 -6.87 12.45 20.09
C ILE A 506 -6.82 11.20 19.22
N GLY A 507 -5.94 11.13 18.22
CA GLY A 507 -5.83 9.98 17.32
C GLY A 507 -5.41 8.70 18.04
N LEU A 508 -4.45 8.78 18.97
CA LEU A 508 -4.04 7.64 19.79
C LEU A 508 -5.15 7.22 20.77
N SER A 509 -5.82 8.18 21.40
CA SER A 509 -6.82 7.89 22.43
C SER A 509 -8.14 7.39 21.83
N LEU A 510 -8.63 8.03 20.78
CA LEU A 510 -9.93 7.69 20.18
C LEU A 510 -9.81 6.55 19.17
N TRP A 511 -8.89 6.63 18.21
CA TRP A 511 -8.88 5.68 17.10
C TRP A 511 -8.06 4.43 17.42
N TYR A 512 -6.86 4.60 17.97
CA TYR A 512 -6.00 3.45 18.30
C TYR A 512 -6.54 2.63 19.49
N LEU A 513 -6.92 3.25 20.62
CA LEU A 513 -7.46 2.47 21.75
C LEU A 513 -8.80 1.77 21.41
N SER A 514 -9.66 2.40 20.62
CA SER A 514 -10.89 1.73 20.17
C SER A 514 -10.58 0.56 19.24
N GLN A 515 -9.59 0.66 18.34
CA GLN A 515 -9.10 -0.46 17.54
C GLN A 515 -8.62 -1.62 18.45
N LEU A 516 -7.86 -1.35 19.51
CA LEU A 516 -7.42 -2.37 20.46
C LEU A 516 -8.60 -3.08 21.14
N TRP A 517 -9.65 -2.34 21.49
CA TRP A 517 -10.85 -2.91 22.10
C TRP A 517 -11.66 -3.75 21.10
N ILE A 518 -11.85 -3.27 19.87
CA ILE A 518 -12.57 -3.99 18.81
C ILE A 518 -11.88 -5.32 18.51
N THR A 519 -10.54 -5.31 18.49
CA THR A 519 -9.70 -6.49 18.23
C THR A 519 -9.33 -7.28 19.49
N SER A 520 -9.97 -7.03 20.63
CA SER A 520 -9.65 -7.68 21.92
C SER A 520 -9.73 -9.22 21.89
N HIS A 521 -10.50 -9.81 20.97
CA HIS A 521 -10.61 -11.27 20.83
C HIS A 521 -9.29 -11.96 20.45
N ILE A 522 -8.30 -11.22 19.92
CA ILE A 522 -7.00 -11.80 19.55
C ILE A 522 -6.12 -12.17 20.76
N TRP A 523 -6.41 -11.63 21.95
CA TRP A 523 -5.54 -11.77 23.12
C TRP A 523 -5.72 -13.11 23.85
N PHE A 524 -6.91 -13.71 23.75
CA PHE A 524 -7.27 -14.93 24.44
C PHE A 524 -7.81 -15.99 23.46
N PRO A 525 -6.95 -16.56 22.59
CA PRO A 525 -7.36 -17.61 21.67
C PRO A 525 -7.53 -18.98 22.35
N GLU A 526 -8.55 -19.73 21.94
CA GLU A 526 -8.76 -21.14 22.30
C GLU A 526 -8.47 -22.03 21.09
N ASN A 527 -7.21 -22.09 20.65
CA ASN A 527 -6.86 -22.78 19.40
C ASN A 527 -6.27 -24.16 19.67
N LYS A 528 -6.47 -25.11 18.74
CA LYS A 528 -5.69 -26.34 18.69
C LYS A 528 -4.32 -26.08 18.06
N ARG A 529 -3.29 -26.79 18.51
CA ARG A 529 -1.92 -26.65 17.97
C ARG A 529 -1.89 -27.09 16.50
N LEU A 530 -1.20 -26.32 15.64
CA LEU A 530 -1.08 -26.57 14.18
C LEU A 530 -2.41 -26.54 13.41
N ALA A 531 -3.38 -25.75 13.86
CA ALA A 531 -4.62 -25.52 13.13
C ALA A 531 -4.37 -24.96 11.72
N THR A 532 -5.26 -25.30 10.78
CA THR A 532 -5.15 -24.84 9.39
C THR A 532 -5.41 -23.34 9.26
N THR A 533 -4.85 -22.69 8.25
CA THR A 533 -5.02 -21.24 8.04
C THR A 533 -6.49 -20.84 7.93
N GLU A 534 -7.29 -21.62 7.20
CA GLU A 534 -8.72 -21.34 6.94
C GLU A 534 -9.57 -21.40 8.22
N THR A 535 -9.09 -22.14 9.24
CA THR A 535 -9.70 -22.13 10.57
C THR A 535 -9.27 -20.91 11.39
N LEU A 536 -8.05 -20.42 11.19
CA LEU A 536 -7.45 -19.33 11.95
C LEU A 536 -7.87 -17.92 11.45
N PHE A 537 -8.05 -17.75 10.14
CA PHE A 537 -8.39 -16.49 9.51
C PHE A 537 -9.67 -16.63 8.69
N VAL A 538 -10.44 -15.55 8.57
CA VAL A 538 -11.67 -15.55 7.78
C VAL A 538 -11.32 -15.41 6.29
N LEU A 539 -10.64 -14.34 5.93
CA LEU A 539 -10.15 -14.06 4.59
C LEU A 539 -8.79 -14.73 4.37
N PRO A 540 -8.51 -15.27 3.18
CA PRO A 540 -7.29 -16.03 2.90
C PRO A 540 -6.03 -15.15 2.81
N GLN A 541 -6.17 -13.90 2.35
CA GLN A 541 -5.07 -12.98 2.10
C GLN A 541 -5.24 -11.68 2.89
N TYR A 542 -4.13 -10.96 3.08
CA TYR A 542 -4.06 -9.66 3.73
C TYR A 542 -4.25 -8.52 2.72
N ASP A 543 -4.59 -7.34 3.23
CA ASP A 543 -4.51 -6.07 2.50
C ASP A 543 -3.10 -5.48 2.68
N SER A 544 -2.37 -5.23 1.58
CA SER A 544 -0.99 -4.73 1.65
C SER A 544 -0.91 -3.33 2.23
N SER A 545 -1.88 -2.46 1.87
CA SER A 545 -1.89 -1.07 2.32
C SER A 545 -2.08 -0.96 3.83
N LEU A 546 -2.85 -1.87 4.42
CA LEU A 546 -3.24 -1.87 5.83
C LEU A 546 -2.94 -3.21 6.51
N ILE A 547 -1.71 -3.72 6.36
CA ILE A 547 -1.33 -5.06 6.84
C ILE A 547 -1.67 -5.32 8.31
N GLU A 548 -1.39 -4.36 9.20
CA GLU A 548 -1.63 -4.50 10.64
C GLU A 548 -3.13 -4.63 10.94
N GLN A 549 -3.91 -3.64 10.50
CA GLN A 549 -5.37 -3.60 10.62
C GLN A 549 -6.02 -4.85 9.99
N SER A 550 -5.54 -5.23 8.80
CA SER A 550 -5.99 -6.40 8.06
C SER A 550 -5.79 -7.68 8.86
N LEU A 551 -4.59 -7.93 9.41
CA LEU A 551 -4.31 -9.12 10.20
C LEU A 551 -5.11 -9.17 11.51
N LEU A 552 -5.20 -8.05 12.23
CA LEU A 552 -5.91 -7.97 13.50
C LEU A 552 -7.41 -8.23 13.35
N MET A 553 -8.05 -7.61 12.34
CA MET A 553 -9.48 -7.76 12.11
C MET A 553 -9.86 -9.02 11.34
N ASN A 554 -8.93 -9.61 10.58
CA ASN A 554 -9.15 -10.87 9.87
C ASN A 554 -8.97 -12.12 10.76
N ARG A 555 -8.32 -11.98 11.93
CA ARG A 555 -8.18 -13.06 12.89
C ARG A 555 -9.55 -13.53 13.37
N ARG A 556 -9.89 -14.81 13.14
CA ARG A 556 -11.22 -15.36 13.44
C ARG A 556 -11.56 -15.24 14.93
N ARG A 557 -12.78 -14.76 15.23
CA ARG A 557 -13.26 -14.55 16.60
C ARG A 557 -13.76 -15.83 17.27
N ASN A 558 -14.67 -16.57 16.63
CA ASN A 558 -15.29 -17.77 17.18
C ASN A 558 -14.78 -19.03 16.47
N GLU A 559 -13.55 -19.46 16.80
CA GLU A 559 -12.93 -20.66 16.20
C GLU A 559 -13.65 -21.98 16.56
N PRO A 560 -14.08 -22.23 17.82
CA PRO A 560 -14.74 -23.48 18.19
C PRO A 560 -16.07 -23.71 17.46
N GLU A 561 -16.89 -22.66 17.32
CA GLU A 561 -18.17 -22.72 16.60
C GLU A 561 -17.95 -23.03 15.11
N HIS A 562 -16.93 -22.44 14.48
CA HIS A 562 -16.58 -22.77 13.11
C HIS A 562 -16.09 -24.22 12.95
N GLN A 563 -15.28 -24.73 13.89
CA GLN A 563 -14.86 -26.13 13.85
C GLN A 563 -16.05 -27.08 14.00
N LYS A 564 -17.00 -26.76 14.88
CA LYS A 564 -18.24 -27.53 15.03
C LYS A 564 -19.05 -27.57 13.74
N ASN A 565 -19.32 -26.40 13.15
CA ASN A 565 -20.09 -26.31 11.90
C ASN A 565 -19.40 -27.05 10.74
N LYS A 566 -18.07 -26.93 10.62
CA LYS A 566 -17.30 -27.63 9.58
C LYS A 566 -17.31 -29.14 9.76
N LEU A 567 -17.39 -29.61 11.00
CA LEU A 567 -17.52 -31.02 11.33
C LEU A 567 -18.94 -31.53 11.02
N GLU A 568 -19.96 -30.75 11.37
CA GLU A 568 -21.37 -31.04 11.02
C GLU A 568 -21.55 -31.15 9.49
N GLU A 569 -21.04 -30.19 8.71
CA GLU A 569 -21.05 -30.25 7.24
C GLU A 569 -20.34 -31.50 6.71
N HIS A 570 -19.24 -31.94 7.34
CA HIS A 570 -18.52 -33.13 6.92
C HIS A 570 -19.32 -34.42 7.17
N PHE A 571 -20.05 -34.49 8.27
CA PHE A 571 -20.94 -35.61 8.56
C PHE A 571 -22.14 -35.64 7.61
N GLU A 572 -22.75 -34.49 7.31
CA GLU A 572 -23.84 -34.40 6.31
C GLU A 572 -23.38 -34.89 4.93
N ASP A 573 -22.18 -34.51 4.48
CA ASP A 573 -21.60 -34.98 3.22
C ASP A 573 -21.41 -36.51 3.21
N LEU A 574 -21.03 -37.12 4.34
CA LEU A 574 -20.85 -38.56 4.48
C LEU A 574 -22.18 -39.31 4.46
N ASP A 575 -23.19 -38.82 5.19
CA ASP A 575 -24.53 -39.42 5.23
C ASP A 575 -25.18 -39.44 3.83
N ILE A 576 -24.96 -38.40 3.03
CA ILE A 576 -25.43 -38.37 1.62
C ILE A 576 -24.73 -39.45 0.79
N ILE A 577 -23.41 -39.63 0.95
CA ILE A 577 -22.64 -40.64 0.20
C ILE A 577 -23.11 -42.05 0.59
N ASP A 578 -23.28 -42.32 1.88
CA ASP A 578 -23.75 -43.61 2.38
C ASP A 578 -25.20 -43.90 1.92
N GLY A 579 -26.06 -42.88 1.92
CA GLY A 579 -27.41 -42.97 1.36
C GLY A 579 -27.43 -43.26 -0.14
N MET A 580 -26.54 -42.65 -0.92
CA MET A 580 -26.39 -42.93 -2.36
C MET A 580 -25.82 -44.34 -2.61
N ALA A 581 -24.87 -44.79 -1.79
CA ALA A 581 -24.32 -46.14 -1.87
C ALA A 581 -25.36 -47.22 -1.55
N ALA A 582 -26.29 -46.94 -0.63
CA ALA A 582 -27.43 -47.81 -0.33
C ALA A 582 -28.47 -47.86 -1.46
N PHE A 583 -28.62 -46.78 -2.24
CA PHE A 583 -29.56 -46.71 -3.38
C PHE A 583 -29.03 -47.41 -4.64
N CYS A 584 -27.71 -47.62 -4.73
CA CYS A 584 -27.06 -48.32 -5.85
C CYS A 584 -26.89 -49.83 -5.61
N LYS A 585 -27.29 -50.37 -4.46
CA LYS A 585 -27.42 -51.82 -4.20
C LYS A 585 -28.88 -52.22 -4.32
#